data_AF-A0AAV9EJV9-F1
#
_entry.id   AF-A0AAV9EJV9-F1
#
_cell.length_a   1.000
_cell.length_b   1.000
_cell.length_c   1.000
_cell.angle_alpha   90.00
_cell.angle_beta   90.00
_cell.angle_gamma   90.00
#
_symmetry.space_group_name_H-M   'P 1'
#
loop_
_entity.id
_entity.type
_entity.pdbx_description
1 polymer ?
#
loop_
_entity_poly.entity_id
_entity_poly.type
_entity_poly.pdbx_seq_one_letter_code
_entity_poly.pdbx_strand_id
1 'polypeptide(L)'
;MWHLSENGKPQGGFDAIVIAHNGKCANRLLSSSGLPLLMKQMKSLELSSIWALLAAFEKPLIVPPRENFNPFEGAFVKGVDSISWMANNTKKLRSQSDEPKCWTFFSTAAYGKQNKVPQENIPNVTAEKVKRDMLEGVEVALGLSRGSLEQPIYTRVQLWGAALPTNTPNIPCIFDPYGRAGICGDWLLGSSVEAAALSGMALADHIADYFESGGARPDEFAIGLNDAFQPIKGHDIGQFPGLKSKEQVTETETCSTYA
;
A
#
# COMPACT_ATOMS: atom_id res chain seq x y z
N MET A 1 27.23 14.94 13.33
CA MET A 1 27.64 14.55 11.97
C MET A 1 27.43 13.05 11.86
N TRP A 2 26.80 12.62 10.77
CA TRP A 2 26.50 11.23 10.47
C TRP A 2 27.56 10.64 9.55
N HIS A 3 27.83 9.35 9.67
CA HIS A 3 28.77 8.64 8.79
C HIS A 3 28.09 7.40 8.21
N LEU A 4 28.13 7.27 6.88
CA LEU A 4 27.63 6.08 6.20
C LEU A 4 28.77 5.09 5.99
N SER A 5 28.52 3.81 6.23
CA SER A 5 29.43 2.73 5.88
C SER A 5 28.69 1.57 5.23
N GLU A 6 29.34 0.92 4.27
CA GLU A 6 28.85 -0.27 3.59
C GLU A 6 29.91 -1.37 3.69
N ASN A 7 29.55 -2.53 4.26
CA ASN A 7 30.47 -3.64 4.49
C ASN A 7 31.76 -3.22 5.23
N GLY A 8 31.63 -2.32 6.19
CA GLY A 8 32.74 -1.77 6.98
C GLY A 8 33.57 -0.70 6.26
N LYS A 9 33.25 -0.34 5.01
CA LYS A 9 33.94 0.71 4.26
C LYS A 9 33.20 2.05 4.39
N PRO A 10 33.90 3.16 4.72
CA PRO A 10 33.26 4.47 4.81
C PRO A 10 32.80 4.96 3.43
N GLN A 11 31.60 5.53 3.38
CA GLN A 11 30.94 6.03 2.16
C GLN A 11 30.70 7.55 2.17
N GLY A 12 30.89 8.22 3.32
CA GLY A 12 30.77 9.67 3.41
C GLY A 12 30.32 10.15 4.79
N GLY A 13 30.44 11.47 4.99
CA GLY A 13 29.88 12.20 6.13
C GLY A 13 28.66 13.01 5.68
N PHE A 14 27.64 13.09 6.53
CA PHE A 14 26.39 13.81 6.25
C PHE A 14 25.97 14.63 7.46
N ASP A 15 25.38 15.80 7.23
CA ASP A 15 24.93 16.68 8.31
C ASP A 15 23.59 16.25 8.91
N ALA A 16 22.73 15.65 8.09
CA ALA A 16 21.43 15.11 8.48
C ALA A 16 21.09 13.81 7.74
N ILE A 17 20.11 13.07 8.26
CA ILE A 17 19.57 11.85 7.63
C ILE A 17 18.07 11.99 7.38
N VAL A 18 17.63 11.53 6.21
CA VAL A 18 16.21 11.38 5.85
C VAL A 18 15.85 9.90 5.75
N ILE A 19 14.79 9.51 6.43
CA ILE A 19 14.23 8.16 6.40
C ILE A 19 12.94 8.18 5.59
N ALA A 20 13.08 7.90 4.29
CA ALA A 20 11.98 7.79 3.33
C ALA A 20 11.63 6.32 3.04
N HIS A 21 11.64 5.47 4.07
CA HIS A 21 11.38 4.03 3.97
C HIS A 21 10.58 3.57 5.19
N ASN A 22 9.80 2.51 5.03
CA ASN A 22 8.99 1.92 6.12
C ASN A 22 9.38 0.46 6.45
N GLY A 23 8.63 -0.11 7.40
CA GLY A 23 8.64 -1.55 7.68
C GLY A 23 9.93 -2.06 8.34
N LYS A 24 10.24 -3.34 8.11
CA LYS A 24 11.37 -4.03 8.77
C LYS A 24 12.73 -3.44 8.39
N CYS A 25 12.89 -2.96 7.16
CA CYS A 25 14.16 -2.38 6.69
C CYS A 25 14.46 -1.06 7.41
N ALA A 26 13.48 -0.15 7.48
CA ALA A 26 13.63 1.13 8.18
C ALA A 26 13.87 0.91 9.69
N ASN A 27 13.11 0.00 10.32
CA ASN A 27 13.31 -0.36 11.72
C ASN A 27 14.72 -0.91 12.00
N ARG A 28 15.27 -1.72 11.08
CA ARG A 28 16.63 -2.24 11.21
C ARG A 28 17.67 -1.11 11.15
N LEU A 29 17.53 -0.18 10.21
CA LEU A 29 18.42 0.98 10.09
C LEU A 29 18.36 1.89 11.32
N LEU A 30 17.16 2.11 11.87
CA LEU A 30 16.97 2.91 13.08
C LEU A 30 17.47 2.22 14.36
N SER A 31 17.47 0.88 14.41
CA SER A 31 17.77 0.14 15.64
C SER A 31 19.12 0.49 16.28
N SER A 32 20.12 0.84 15.46
CA SER A 32 21.47 1.18 15.90
C SER A 32 21.79 2.68 15.80
N SER A 33 20.82 3.53 15.46
CA SER A 33 21.08 4.95 15.20
C SER A 33 21.16 5.82 16.45
N GLY A 34 20.73 5.33 17.62
CA GLY A 34 20.65 6.14 18.83
C GLY A 34 19.51 7.17 18.83
N LEU A 35 18.50 6.98 17.97
CA LEU A 35 17.34 7.89 17.81
C LEU A 35 16.06 7.24 18.38
N PRO A 36 15.89 7.18 19.73
CA PRO A 36 14.80 6.43 20.35
C PRO A 36 13.41 6.97 20.00
N LEU A 37 13.26 8.29 19.83
CA LEU A 37 11.98 8.90 19.49
C LEU A 37 11.55 8.58 18.06
N LEU A 38 12.47 8.67 17.08
CA LEU A 38 12.18 8.24 15.70
C LEU A 38 11.90 6.74 15.61
N MET A 39 12.65 5.92 16.36
CA MET A 39 12.38 4.48 16.43
C MET A 39 11.00 4.18 17.02
N LYS A 40 10.58 4.90 18.06
CA LYS A 40 9.24 4.78 18.64
C LYS A 40 8.18 5.07 17.58
N GLN A 41 8.30 6.19 16.87
CA GLN A 41 7.37 6.57 15.80
C GLN A 41 7.32 5.52 14.68
N MET A 42 8.47 5.04 14.19
CA MET A 42 8.53 4.00 13.15
C MET A 42 7.94 2.66 13.59
N LYS A 43 8.02 2.31 14.88
CA LYS A 43 7.40 1.10 15.45
C LYS A 43 5.89 1.23 15.64
N SER A 44 5.37 2.45 15.78
CA SER A 44 3.94 2.72 15.87
C SER A 44 3.22 2.63 14.52
N LEU A 45 3.95 2.70 13.40
CA LEU A 45 3.39 2.54 12.06
C LEU A 45 2.89 1.12 11.81
N GLU A 46 1.61 0.99 11.50
CA GLU A 46 0.97 -0.24 11.08
C GLU A 46 0.69 -0.21 9.57
N LEU A 47 0.98 -1.33 8.90
CA LEU A 47 0.86 -1.46 7.44
C LEU A 47 0.06 -2.72 7.08
N SER A 48 -0.82 -2.58 6.11
CA SER A 48 -1.56 -3.68 5.51
C SER A 48 -0.67 -4.57 4.65
N SER A 49 -1.20 -5.72 4.24
CA SER A 49 -0.57 -6.59 3.26
C SER A 49 -1.54 -6.81 2.11
N ILE A 50 -1.06 -6.66 0.88
CA ILE A 50 -1.89 -6.72 -0.32
C ILE A 50 -1.22 -7.64 -1.34
N TRP A 51 -2.02 -8.51 -1.96
CA TRP A 51 -1.60 -9.26 -3.13
C TRP A 51 -1.94 -8.49 -4.40
N ALA A 52 -0.98 -8.42 -5.30
CA ALA A 52 -1.15 -7.94 -6.67
C ALA A 52 -1.09 -9.12 -7.62
N LEU A 53 -2.11 -9.28 -8.47
CA LEU A 53 -2.11 -10.22 -9.59
C LEU A 53 -2.05 -9.42 -10.89
N LEU A 54 -1.01 -9.66 -11.67
CA LEU A 54 -0.95 -9.25 -13.07
C LEU A 54 -1.41 -10.43 -13.92
N ALA A 55 -2.31 -10.17 -14.87
CA ALA A 55 -2.81 -11.18 -15.80
C ALA A 55 -2.84 -10.60 -17.22
N ALA A 56 -2.40 -11.37 -18.21
CA ALA A 56 -2.52 -11.03 -19.62
C ALA A 56 -3.39 -12.08 -20.33
N PHE A 57 -4.33 -11.62 -21.13
CA PHE A 57 -5.28 -12.45 -21.89
C PHE A 57 -5.08 -12.24 -23.39
N GLU A 58 -5.45 -13.23 -24.22
CA GLU A 58 -5.46 -13.03 -25.67
C GLU A 58 -6.62 -12.11 -26.07
N LYS A 59 -7.80 -12.34 -25.47
CA LYS A 59 -9.00 -11.55 -25.73
C LYS A 59 -9.30 -10.57 -24.59
N PRO A 60 -10.05 -9.49 -24.87
CA PRO A 60 -10.54 -8.61 -23.81
C PRO A 60 -11.39 -9.38 -22.79
N LEU A 61 -11.29 -8.99 -21.52
CA LEU A 61 -12.17 -9.53 -20.48
C LEU A 61 -13.63 -9.34 -20.87
N ILE A 62 -14.39 -10.43 -20.80
CA ILE A 62 -15.83 -10.39 -21.04
C ILE A 62 -16.49 -9.75 -19.83
N VAL A 63 -16.91 -8.50 -20.00
CA VAL A 63 -17.77 -7.81 -19.03
C VAL A 63 -19.21 -7.97 -19.54
N PRO A 64 -20.09 -8.70 -18.82
CA PRO A 64 -21.47 -8.87 -19.26
C PRO A 64 -22.11 -7.50 -19.50
N PRO A 65 -22.74 -7.28 -20.67
CA PRO A 65 -23.42 -6.02 -20.94
C PRO A 65 -24.54 -5.85 -19.91
N ARG A 66 -24.45 -4.78 -19.12
CA ARG A 66 -25.58 -4.30 -18.34
C ARG A 66 -26.21 -3.17 -19.14
N GLU A 67 -27.54 -3.08 -19.12
CA GLU A 67 -28.25 -1.98 -19.80
C GLU A 67 -27.60 -0.64 -19.40
N ASN A 68 -27.23 0.15 -20.41
CA ASN A 68 -26.59 1.47 -20.27
C ASN A 68 -25.19 1.48 -19.61
N PHE A 69 -24.46 0.36 -19.58
CA PHE A 69 -23.10 0.32 -19.04
C PHE A 69 -22.05 0.03 -20.11
N ASN A 70 -21.14 0.98 -20.33
CA ASN A 70 -19.95 0.76 -21.16
C ASN A 70 -18.99 -0.22 -20.47
N PRO A 71 -18.15 -0.96 -21.22
CA PRO A 71 -17.08 -1.76 -20.63
C PRO A 71 -16.20 -0.87 -19.75
N PHE A 72 -16.00 -1.25 -18.48
CA PHE A 72 -15.17 -0.48 -17.57
C PHE A 72 -13.68 -0.74 -17.81
N GLU A 73 -12.86 0.26 -17.55
CA GLU A 73 -11.39 0.17 -17.63
C GLU A 73 -10.75 0.03 -16.24
N GLY A 74 -11.55 0.19 -15.19
CA GLY A 74 -11.20 -0.14 -13.82
C GLY A 74 -12.44 -0.18 -12.95
N ALA A 75 -12.36 -0.90 -11.83
CA ALA A 75 -13.49 -1.07 -10.92
C ALA A 75 -13.01 -1.29 -9.48
N PHE A 76 -13.70 -0.63 -8.55
CA PHE A 76 -13.69 -1.01 -7.13
C PHE A 76 -14.61 -2.21 -6.95
N VAL A 77 -14.10 -3.23 -6.26
CA VAL A 77 -14.84 -4.47 -6.02
C VAL A 77 -15.26 -4.51 -4.55
N LYS A 78 -16.52 -4.87 -4.32
CA LYS A 78 -17.11 -5.03 -2.98
C LYS A 78 -17.72 -6.41 -2.86
N GLY A 79 -17.70 -6.98 -1.65
CA GLY A 79 -18.29 -8.29 -1.36
C GLY A 79 -17.45 -9.48 -1.83
N VAL A 80 -16.25 -9.26 -2.36
CA VAL A 80 -15.29 -10.30 -2.76
C VAL A 80 -14.03 -10.12 -1.94
N ASP A 81 -13.67 -11.10 -1.11
CA ASP A 81 -12.51 -10.98 -0.21
C ASP A 81 -11.18 -10.95 -0.98
N SER A 82 -11.05 -11.73 -2.05
CA SER A 82 -9.80 -11.86 -2.80
C SER A 82 -9.49 -10.69 -3.74
N ILE A 83 -10.43 -9.75 -3.96
CA ILE A 83 -10.27 -8.62 -4.89
C ILE A 83 -10.91 -7.35 -4.33
N SER A 84 -10.15 -6.26 -4.27
CA SER A 84 -10.61 -4.90 -3.93
C SER A 84 -10.62 -3.95 -5.13
N TRP A 85 -9.73 -4.17 -6.11
CA TRP A 85 -9.57 -3.31 -7.28
C TRP A 85 -9.17 -4.10 -8.52
N MET A 86 -9.65 -3.62 -9.68
CA MET A 86 -9.29 -4.11 -11.01
C MET A 86 -8.92 -2.92 -11.90
N ALA A 87 -7.83 -3.02 -12.68
CA ALA A 87 -7.45 -2.00 -13.66
C ALA A 87 -6.96 -2.62 -14.97
N ASN A 88 -7.40 -2.02 -16.08
CA ASN A 88 -7.00 -2.35 -17.44
C ASN A 88 -5.72 -1.59 -17.81
N ASN A 89 -4.58 -2.27 -17.73
CA ASN A 89 -3.29 -1.68 -18.07
C ASN A 89 -3.19 -1.39 -19.58
N THR A 90 -3.77 -2.22 -20.44
CA THR A 90 -3.75 -2.00 -21.89
C THR A 90 -4.39 -0.66 -22.26
N LYS A 91 -5.53 -0.32 -21.65
CA LYS A 91 -6.20 0.98 -21.86
C LYS A 91 -5.43 2.14 -21.26
N LYS A 92 -4.93 1.98 -20.01
CA LYS A 92 -4.11 3.01 -19.35
C LYS A 92 -2.87 3.38 -20.16
N LEU A 93 -2.19 2.39 -20.74
CA LEU A 93 -0.94 2.57 -21.50
C LEU A 93 -1.16 2.85 -22.99
N ARG A 94 -2.42 2.89 -23.46
CA ARG A 94 -2.79 3.09 -24.88
C ARG A 94 -2.07 2.12 -25.83
N SER A 95 -1.93 0.87 -25.39
CA SER A 95 -1.29 -0.21 -26.15
C SER A 95 -2.16 -0.62 -27.36
N GLN A 96 -1.51 -1.12 -28.43
CA GLN A 96 -2.15 -1.40 -29.72
C GLN A 96 -3.11 -2.60 -29.69
N SER A 97 -3.89 -2.77 -30.77
CA SER A 97 -4.94 -3.80 -30.87
C SER A 97 -4.43 -5.24 -30.77
N ASP A 98 -3.20 -5.50 -31.21
CA ASP A 98 -2.67 -6.86 -31.37
C ASP A 98 -1.85 -7.34 -30.16
N GLU A 99 -1.67 -6.49 -29.15
CA GLU A 99 -0.98 -6.84 -27.92
C GLU A 99 -1.90 -7.55 -26.91
N PRO A 100 -1.34 -8.40 -26.02
CA PRO A 100 -2.09 -9.02 -24.93
C PRO A 100 -2.88 -8.01 -24.09
N LYS A 101 -4.06 -8.43 -23.63
CA LYS A 101 -4.95 -7.62 -22.80
C LYS A 101 -4.54 -7.76 -21.34
N CYS A 102 -3.83 -6.76 -20.84
CA CYS A 102 -3.18 -6.77 -19.54
C CYS A 102 -4.04 -6.11 -18.48
N TRP A 103 -4.19 -6.79 -17.35
CA TRP A 103 -4.92 -6.33 -16.18
C TRP A 103 -4.08 -6.45 -14.92
N THR A 104 -4.32 -5.55 -13.98
CA THR A 104 -3.84 -5.65 -12.60
C THR A 104 -5.04 -5.75 -11.67
N PHE A 105 -4.95 -6.69 -10.74
CA PHE A 105 -5.91 -6.89 -9.68
C PHE A 105 -5.22 -6.78 -8.33
N PHE A 106 -5.88 -6.17 -7.36
CA PHE A 106 -5.39 -6.11 -5.98
C PHE A 106 -6.37 -6.82 -5.05
N SER A 107 -5.85 -7.52 -4.05
CA SER A 107 -6.68 -8.12 -3.00
C SER A 107 -7.17 -7.09 -2.00
N THR A 108 -8.09 -7.48 -1.12
CA THR A 108 -8.30 -6.76 0.13
C THR A 108 -7.10 -6.96 1.07
N ALA A 109 -6.96 -6.10 2.08
CA ALA A 109 -6.00 -6.25 3.16
C ALA A 109 -6.33 -7.46 4.05
N ALA A 110 -7.61 -7.79 4.21
CA ALA A 110 -8.05 -8.96 4.97
C ALA A 110 -7.51 -10.25 4.34
N TYR A 111 -7.72 -10.43 3.03
CA TYR A 111 -7.17 -11.55 2.28
C TYR A 111 -5.64 -11.57 2.30
N GLY A 112 -5.00 -10.41 2.11
CA GLY A 112 -3.55 -10.31 2.15
C GLY A 112 -2.93 -10.64 3.52
N LYS A 113 -3.62 -10.29 4.60
CA LYS A 113 -3.23 -10.69 5.97
C LYS A 113 -3.35 -12.19 6.19
N GLN A 114 -4.45 -12.80 5.74
CA GLN A 114 -4.70 -14.25 5.88
C GLN A 114 -3.70 -15.11 5.08
N ASN A 115 -3.22 -14.60 3.95
CA ASN A 115 -2.33 -15.31 3.03
C ASN A 115 -0.90 -14.75 3.05
N LYS A 116 -0.49 -14.08 4.14
CA LYS A 116 0.83 -13.45 4.23
C LYS A 116 1.94 -14.50 4.33
N VAL A 117 2.97 -14.33 3.52
CA VAL A 117 4.20 -15.15 3.49
C VAL A 117 5.42 -14.22 3.40
N PRO A 118 6.67 -14.72 3.52
CA PRO A 118 7.86 -13.91 3.23
C PRO A 118 7.80 -13.35 1.81
N GLN A 119 7.76 -12.02 1.65
CA GLN A 119 7.54 -11.36 0.36
C GLN A 119 8.72 -11.56 -0.61
N GLU A 120 9.92 -11.76 -0.06
CA GLU A 120 11.16 -12.03 -0.77
C GLU A 120 11.27 -13.49 -1.26
N ASN A 121 10.44 -14.39 -0.71
CA ASN A 121 10.48 -15.81 -1.05
C ASN A 121 9.08 -16.42 -0.92
N ILE A 122 8.22 -16.09 -1.88
CA ILE A 122 6.83 -16.57 -1.95
C ILE A 122 6.85 -18.06 -2.33
N PRO A 123 6.29 -18.97 -1.50
CA PRO A 123 6.20 -20.39 -1.86
C PRO A 123 5.30 -20.60 -3.08
N ASN A 124 5.70 -21.48 -4.01
CA ASN A 124 4.94 -21.78 -5.23
C ASN A 124 3.49 -22.21 -4.92
N VAL A 125 3.28 -23.03 -3.89
CA VAL A 125 1.94 -23.47 -3.46
C VAL A 125 1.04 -22.28 -3.09
N THR A 126 1.60 -21.29 -2.39
CA THR A 126 0.87 -20.07 -2.03
C THR A 126 0.62 -19.19 -3.25
N ALA A 127 1.62 -19.03 -4.12
CA ALA A 127 1.47 -18.24 -5.35
C ALA A 127 0.34 -18.78 -6.24
N GLU A 128 0.30 -20.10 -6.43
CA GLU A 128 -0.73 -20.79 -7.21
C GLU A 128 -2.12 -20.70 -6.56
N LYS A 129 -2.20 -20.83 -5.23
CA LYS A 129 -3.45 -20.62 -4.48
C LYS A 129 -3.96 -19.20 -4.68
N VAL A 130 -3.13 -18.18 -4.42
CA VAL A 130 -3.50 -16.77 -4.53
C VAL A 130 -3.93 -16.43 -5.96
N LYS A 131 -3.18 -16.88 -6.97
CA LYS A 131 -3.56 -16.71 -8.37
C LYS A 131 -4.96 -17.26 -8.65
N ARG A 132 -5.24 -18.50 -8.24
CA ARG A 132 -6.55 -19.13 -8.44
C ARG A 132 -7.67 -18.38 -7.71
N ASP A 133 -7.49 -18.10 -6.42
CA ASP A 133 -8.48 -17.42 -5.59
C ASP A 133 -8.79 -16.00 -6.12
N MET A 134 -7.79 -15.29 -6.65
CA MET A 134 -7.96 -13.96 -7.23
C MET A 134 -8.66 -14.02 -8.61
N LEU A 135 -8.33 -14.97 -9.47
CA LEU A 135 -9.04 -15.17 -10.75
C LEU A 135 -10.51 -15.58 -10.52
N GLU A 136 -10.77 -16.47 -9.56
CA GLU A 136 -12.13 -16.80 -9.12
C GLU A 136 -12.85 -15.57 -8.55
N GLY A 137 -12.14 -14.72 -7.80
CA GLY A 137 -12.66 -13.44 -7.34
C GLY A 137 -13.06 -12.49 -8.48
N VAL A 138 -12.30 -12.48 -9.58
CA VAL A 138 -12.64 -11.72 -10.80
C VAL A 138 -13.93 -12.26 -11.45
N GLU A 139 -14.10 -13.58 -11.52
CA GLU A 139 -15.34 -14.20 -12.02
C GLU A 139 -16.55 -13.76 -11.20
N VAL A 140 -16.45 -13.87 -9.87
CA VAL A 140 -17.51 -13.46 -8.93
C VAL A 140 -17.82 -11.97 -9.09
N ALA A 141 -16.80 -11.12 -9.15
CA ALA A 141 -16.96 -9.66 -9.30
C ALA A 141 -17.67 -9.28 -10.62
N LEU A 142 -17.42 -10.04 -11.69
CA LEU A 142 -18.04 -9.85 -13.00
C LEU A 142 -19.42 -10.53 -13.12
N GLY A 143 -19.83 -11.36 -12.15
CA GLY A 143 -21.05 -12.17 -12.21
C GLY A 143 -20.95 -13.31 -13.23
N LEU A 144 -19.74 -13.81 -13.48
CA LEU A 144 -19.49 -14.93 -14.39
C LEU A 144 -19.64 -16.27 -13.66
N SER A 145 -19.98 -17.31 -14.42
CA SER A 145 -19.96 -18.67 -13.90
C SER A 145 -18.52 -19.08 -13.56
N ARG A 146 -18.37 -19.88 -12.50
CA ARG A 146 -17.05 -20.38 -12.09
C ARG A 146 -16.33 -21.13 -13.22
N GLY A 147 -15.07 -20.79 -13.46
CA GLY A 147 -14.24 -21.37 -14.51
C GLY A 147 -14.58 -20.92 -15.94
N SER A 148 -15.41 -19.89 -16.11
CA SER A 148 -15.76 -19.36 -17.44
C SER A 148 -14.85 -18.20 -17.89
N LEU A 149 -14.03 -17.65 -16.98
CA LEU A 149 -13.01 -16.69 -17.35
C LEU A 149 -11.96 -17.36 -18.26
N GLU A 150 -11.64 -16.69 -19.37
CA GLU A 150 -10.57 -17.14 -20.27
C GLU A 150 -9.27 -17.29 -19.48
N GLN A 151 -8.52 -18.38 -19.70
CA GLN A 151 -7.27 -18.56 -18.99
C GLN A 151 -6.25 -17.50 -19.44
N PRO A 152 -5.62 -16.76 -18.51
CA PRO A 152 -4.59 -15.83 -18.88
C PRO A 152 -3.38 -16.56 -19.47
N ILE A 153 -2.83 -16.06 -20.58
CA ILE A 153 -1.59 -16.54 -21.19
C ILE A 153 -0.35 -16.20 -20.37
N TYR A 154 -0.47 -15.23 -19.46
CA TYR A 154 0.56 -14.90 -18.50
C TYR A 154 -0.07 -14.46 -17.18
N THR A 155 0.53 -14.90 -16.08
CA THR A 155 0.20 -14.39 -14.75
C THR A 155 1.45 -14.15 -13.92
N ARG A 156 1.38 -13.18 -13.02
CA ARG A 156 2.36 -12.99 -11.95
C ARG A 156 1.69 -12.47 -10.71
N VAL A 157 1.95 -13.11 -9.58
CA VAL A 157 1.53 -12.62 -8.26
C VAL A 157 2.70 -11.98 -7.54
N GLN A 158 2.42 -10.94 -6.77
CA GLN A 158 3.38 -10.29 -5.88
C GLN A 158 2.67 -9.94 -4.57
N LEU A 159 3.32 -10.24 -3.44
CA LEU A 159 2.89 -9.77 -2.13
C LEU A 159 3.59 -8.45 -1.81
N TRP A 160 2.82 -7.45 -1.44
CA TRP A 160 3.29 -6.22 -0.80
C TRP A 160 3.01 -6.36 0.69
N GLY A 161 4.02 -6.78 1.47
CA GLY A 161 3.84 -7.09 2.90
C GLY A 161 3.72 -5.86 3.82
N ALA A 162 3.96 -4.68 3.26
CA ALA A 162 3.96 -3.36 3.88
C ALA A 162 3.36 -2.35 2.89
N ALA A 163 2.09 -2.56 2.52
CA ALA A 163 1.46 -1.93 1.37
C ALA A 163 0.91 -0.53 1.66
N LEU A 164 -0.16 -0.44 2.47
CA LEU A 164 -0.80 0.82 2.84
C LEU A 164 -0.78 1.00 4.36
N PRO A 165 -0.63 2.23 4.88
CA PRO A 165 -0.82 2.51 6.30
C PRO A 165 -2.21 2.11 6.76
N THR A 166 -2.32 1.60 7.99
CA THR A 166 -3.61 1.41 8.69
C THR A 166 -3.81 2.39 9.83
N ASN A 167 -2.79 3.19 10.12
CA ASN A 167 -2.81 4.30 11.05
C ASN A 167 -1.89 5.44 10.57
N THR A 168 -2.12 6.65 11.08
CA THR A 168 -1.31 7.82 10.73
C THR A 168 -1.28 8.83 11.88
N PRO A 169 -0.17 9.56 12.10
CA PRO A 169 -0.11 10.66 13.05
C PRO A 169 -0.68 11.97 12.47
N ASN A 170 -1.01 12.01 11.17
CA ASN A 170 -1.59 13.16 10.48
C ASN A 170 -0.76 14.45 10.62
N ILE A 171 0.54 14.33 10.34
CA ILE A 171 1.55 15.39 10.41
C ILE A 171 2.39 15.36 9.12
N PRO A 172 2.95 16.49 8.67
CA PRO A 172 3.62 16.54 7.37
C PRO A 172 4.95 15.78 7.35
N CYS A 173 5.72 15.82 8.43
CA CYS A 173 6.95 15.07 8.61
C CYS A 173 7.24 14.86 10.10
N ILE A 174 8.23 14.02 10.41
CA ILE A 174 8.79 13.90 11.76
C ILE A 174 10.25 14.33 11.68
N PHE A 175 10.69 15.20 12.59
CA PHE A 175 12.08 15.64 12.65
C PHE A 175 12.59 15.70 14.10
N ASP A 176 13.73 15.05 14.32
CA ASP A 176 14.54 15.13 15.53
C ASP A 176 15.74 16.06 15.25
N PRO A 177 15.70 17.32 15.74
CA PRO A 177 16.76 18.30 15.48
C PRO A 177 18.04 18.01 16.27
N TYR A 178 17.95 17.33 17.42
CA TYR A 178 19.11 16.90 18.18
C TYR A 178 19.86 15.77 17.47
N GLY A 179 19.08 14.82 16.94
CA GLY A 179 19.60 13.76 16.06
C GLY A 179 19.95 14.23 14.65
N ARG A 180 19.48 15.40 14.23
CA ARG A 180 19.50 15.87 12.83
C ARG A 180 18.99 14.80 11.87
N ALA A 181 17.83 14.24 12.19
CA ALA A 181 17.27 13.12 11.45
C ALA A 181 15.75 13.25 11.36
N GLY A 182 15.17 12.85 10.23
CA GLY A 182 13.72 12.89 10.06
C GLY A 182 13.15 11.72 9.29
N ILE A 183 11.83 11.57 9.37
CA ILE A 183 11.04 10.57 8.66
C ILE A 183 10.06 11.31 7.75
N CYS A 184 9.97 10.86 6.50
CA CYS A 184 8.94 11.27 5.56
C CYS A 184 8.36 10.04 4.84
N GLY A 185 7.16 10.18 4.33
CA GLY A 185 6.47 9.10 3.60
C GLY A 185 4.98 9.34 3.50
N ASP A 186 4.31 8.58 2.64
CA ASP A 186 2.86 8.62 2.48
C ASP A 186 2.15 8.42 3.82
N TRP A 187 2.61 7.47 4.64
CA TRP A 187 1.99 7.11 5.91
C TRP A 187 1.87 8.24 6.98
N LEU A 188 2.51 9.40 6.78
CA LEU A 188 2.41 10.53 7.71
C LEU A 188 1.19 11.43 7.47
N LEU A 189 0.75 11.55 6.22
CA LEU A 189 -0.37 12.40 5.80
C LEU A 189 -1.53 11.62 5.16
N GLY A 190 -1.25 10.46 4.56
CA GLY A 190 -2.25 9.62 3.90
C GLY A 190 -1.64 8.69 2.84
N SER A 191 -2.35 7.62 2.48
CA SER A 191 -1.83 6.57 1.59
C SER A 191 -1.89 6.95 0.09
N SER A 192 -1.15 7.98 -0.34
CA SER A 192 -1.12 8.42 -1.75
C SER A 192 0.28 8.89 -2.19
N VAL A 193 0.50 8.92 -3.50
CA VAL A 193 1.74 9.47 -4.10
C VAL A 193 1.88 10.95 -3.78
N GLU A 194 0.79 11.70 -3.78
CA GLU A 194 0.77 13.12 -3.42
C GLU A 194 1.19 13.32 -1.95
N ALA A 195 0.64 12.54 -1.03
CA ALA A 195 1.00 12.59 0.39
C ALA A 195 2.48 12.26 0.61
N ALA A 196 3.03 11.26 -0.10
CA ALA A 196 4.47 10.97 -0.07
C ALA A 196 5.31 12.17 -0.51
N ALA A 197 4.94 12.80 -1.63
CA ALA A 197 5.65 13.95 -2.17
C ALA A 197 5.60 15.15 -1.21
N LEU A 198 4.40 15.48 -0.71
CA LEU A 198 4.20 16.57 0.25
C LEU A 198 4.99 16.34 1.55
N SER A 199 5.00 15.11 2.06
CA SER A 199 5.78 14.76 3.24
C SER A 199 7.30 14.90 3.02
N GLY A 200 7.78 14.51 1.85
CA GLY A 200 9.19 14.66 1.46
C GLY A 200 9.61 16.12 1.38
N MET A 201 8.81 16.96 0.72
CA MET A 201 9.08 18.40 0.64
C MET A 201 9.05 19.05 2.02
N ALA A 202 8.04 18.75 2.84
CA ALA A 202 7.94 19.30 4.17
C ALA A 202 9.16 18.97 5.05
N LEU A 203 9.67 17.74 4.97
CA LEU A 203 10.89 17.39 5.71
C LEU A 203 12.12 18.12 5.18
N ALA A 204 12.23 18.28 3.86
CA ALA A 204 13.35 19.00 3.25
C ALA A 204 13.39 20.47 3.69
N ASP A 205 12.23 21.15 3.63
CA ASP A 205 12.09 22.54 4.07
C ASP A 205 12.44 22.68 5.56
N HIS A 206 11.92 21.78 6.40
CA HIS A 206 12.17 21.81 7.84
C HIS A 206 13.65 21.60 8.21
N ILE A 207 14.35 20.74 7.47
CA ILE A 207 15.80 20.54 7.61
C ILE A 207 16.56 21.79 7.15
N ALA A 208 16.17 22.39 6.02
CA ALA A 208 16.81 23.58 5.49
C ALA A 208 16.70 24.74 6.50
N ASP A 209 15.49 25.01 7.01
CA ASP A 209 15.24 26.06 8.00
C ASP A 209 16.06 25.84 9.28
N TYR A 210 16.17 24.58 9.75
CA TYR A 210 17.00 24.25 10.91
C TYR A 210 18.47 24.61 10.68
N PHE A 211 19.03 24.30 9.51
CA PHE A 211 20.43 24.62 9.21
C PHE A 211 20.66 26.10 8.93
N GLU A 212 19.71 26.80 8.29
CA GLU A 212 19.77 28.25 8.10
C GLU A 212 19.76 29.02 9.43
N SER A 213 19.07 28.48 10.44
CA SER A 213 19.11 29.04 11.81
C SER A 213 20.45 28.82 12.54
N GLY A 214 21.42 28.14 11.91
CA GLY A 214 22.66 27.71 12.54
C GLY A 214 22.48 26.59 13.56
N GLY A 215 21.33 25.90 13.52
CA GLY A 215 20.93 24.89 14.51
C GLY A 215 20.58 25.47 15.89
N ALA A 216 20.24 26.76 15.96
CA ALA A 216 19.84 27.41 17.19
C ALA A 216 18.43 26.99 17.61
N ARG A 217 18.18 26.89 18.92
CA ARG A 217 16.86 26.54 19.51
C ARG A 217 16.26 25.27 18.88
N PRO A 218 16.96 24.12 18.95
CA PRO A 218 16.51 22.88 18.32
C PRO A 218 15.08 22.48 18.70
N ASP A 219 14.64 22.74 19.92
CA ASP A 219 13.27 22.46 20.37
C ASP A 219 12.18 23.10 19.49
N GLU A 220 12.44 24.27 18.88
CA GLU A 220 11.49 24.93 17.97
C GLU A 220 11.32 24.19 16.64
N PHE A 221 12.30 23.36 16.27
CA PHE A 221 12.29 22.54 15.06
C PHE A 221 11.86 21.09 15.34
N ALA A 222 11.61 20.70 16.59
CA ALA A 222 11.12 19.36 16.87
C ALA A 222 9.65 19.23 16.40
N ILE A 223 9.37 18.26 15.52
CA ILE A 223 8.02 18.00 15.03
C ILE A 223 7.75 16.51 14.97
N GLY A 224 6.54 16.08 15.37
CA GLY A 224 6.07 14.72 15.17
C GLY A 224 6.66 13.64 16.08
N LEU A 225 7.59 14.00 16.98
CA LEU A 225 8.31 13.02 17.81
C LEU A 225 7.42 12.31 18.83
N ASN A 226 6.32 12.94 19.23
CA ASN A 226 5.42 12.45 20.27
C ASN A 226 3.97 12.28 19.82
N ASP A 227 3.67 12.60 18.57
CA ASP A 227 2.33 12.46 18.01
C ASP A 227 1.90 10.99 17.98
N ALA A 228 0.63 10.77 18.30
CA ALA A 228 0.06 9.44 18.38
C ALA A 228 -0.53 9.03 17.03
N PHE A 229 -0.18 7.83 16.56
CA PHE A 229 -0.80 7.26 15.38
C PHE A 229 -2.27 6.90 15.67
N GLN A 230 -3.16 7.39 14.82
CA GLN A 230 -4.59 7.09 14.89
C GLN A 230 -5.01 6.16 13.74
N PRO A 231 -5.91 5.18 13.97
CA PRO A 231 -6.42 4.33 12.91
C PRO A 231 -7.06 5.13 11.77
N ILE A 232 -6.80 4.74 10.51
CA ILE A 232 -7.46 5.35 9.35
C ILE A 232 -8.65 4.51 8.88
N LYS A 233 -9.66 5.19 8.31
CA LYS A 233 -10.82 4.53 7.70
C LYS A 233 -10.47 4.10 6.28
N GLY A 234 -10.59 2.80 6.01
CA GLY A 234 -10.34 2.22 4.70
C GLY A 234 -8.86 1.97 4.45
N HIS A 235 -8.52 0.72 4.15
CA HIS A 235 -7.13 0.25 4.01
C HIS A 235 -6.94 -0.68 2.81
N ASP A 236 -7.97 -0.79 1.97
CA ASP A 236 -7.91 -1.50 0.70
C ASP A 236 -7.56 -0.52 -0.43
N ILE A 237 -6.83 -1.01 -1.42
CA ILE A 237 -6.54 -0.22 -2.62
C ILE A 237 -7.86 0.15 -3.29
N GLY A 238 -8.05 1.46 -3.49
CA GLY A 238 -9.20 2.00 -4.20
C GLY A 238 -10.34 2.53 -3.33
N GLN A 239 -10.23 2.52 -2.01
CA GLN A 239 -11.18 3.29 -1.20
C GLN A 239 -10.86 4.79 -1.30
N PHE A 240 -11.67 5.53 -2.06
CA PHE A 240 -11.60 7.00 -2.10
C PHE A 240 -12.25 7.61 -0.84
N PRO A 241 -11.63 8.62 -0.21
CA PRO A 241 -12.28 9.40 0.85
C PRO A 241 -13.63 9.95 0.37
N GLY A 242 -14.70 9.70 1.12
CA GLY A 242 -16.06 10.16 0.81
C GLY A 242 -17.04 9.07 0.35
N LEU A 243 -16.56 7.89 -0.07
CA LEU A 243 -17.42 6.73 -0.29
C LEU A 243 -17.68 6.04 1.06
N LYS A 244 -18.82 6.35 1.70
CA LYS A 244 -19.23 5.69 2.95
C LYS A 244 -19.20 4.16 2.76
N SER A 245 -18.41 3.47 3.58
CA SER A 245 -18.57 2.04 3.82
C SER A 245 -19.94 1.84 4.46
N LYS A 246 -20.96 1.53 3.66
CA LYS A 246 -22.24 1.10 4.22
C LYS A 246 -22.00 -0.22 4.97
N GLU A 247 -22.48 -0.19 6.20
CA GLU A 247 -22.57 -1.18 7.27
C GLU A 247 -22.36 -2.65 6.87
N GLN A 248 -21.69 -3.38 7.77
CA GLN A 248 -21.66 -4.84 7.79
C GLN A 248 -23.08 -5.37 7.70
N VAL A 249 -23.38 -6.09 6.62
CA VAL A 249 -24.60 -6.89 6.51
C VAL A 249 -24.46 -8.07 7.47
N THR A 250 -24.86 -7.85 8.72
CA THR A 250 -25.26 -8.92 9.63
C THR A 250 -26.77 -8.97 9.62
N GLU A 251 -27.34 -9.92 8.88
CA GLU A 251 -28.36 -10.85 9.40
C GLU A 251 -28.68 -11.87 8.30
N THR A 252 -28.16 -13.08 8.51
CA THR A 252 -28.71 -14.31 7.94
C THR A 252 -30.15 -14.44 8.41
N GLU A 253 -31.12 -14.15 7.54
CA GLU A 253 -32.46 -14.67 7.71
C GLU A 253 -32.40 -16.19 7.48
N THR A 254 -32.39 -16.91 8.59
CA THR A 254 -32.66 -18.33 8.64
C THR A 254 -34.05 -18.59 8.10
N CYS A 255 -34.15 -19.26 6.96
CA CYS A 255 -35.36 -19.89 6.48
C CYS A 255 -35.78 -20.97 7.49
N SER A 256 -36.77 -20.68 8.34
CA SER A 256 -37.42 -21.69 9.16
C SER A 256 -38.55 -22.33 8.36
N THR A 257 -38.33 -23.55 7.91
CA THR A 257 -39.37 -24.50 7.54
C THR A 257 -40.25 -24.82 8.74
N TYR A 258 -41.56 -24.60 8.67
CA TYR A 258 -42.56 -25.38 9.40
C TYR A 258 -43.88 -25.44 8.61
N ALA A 259 -44.30 -26.69 8.39
CA ALA A 259 -45.62 -27.22 7.99
C ALA A 259 -46.26 -26.74 6.68
#